data_AF-A0A965FG59-F1
#
_entry.id   AF-A0A965FG59-F1
#
_cell.length_a   1.000
_cell.length_b   1.000
_cell.length_c   1.000
_cell.angle_alpha   90.00
_cell.angle_beta   90.00
_cell.angle_gamma   90.00
#
_symmetry.space_group_name_H-M   'P 1'
#
loop_
_entity.id
_entity.type
_entity.pdbx_description
1 polymer ?
#
loop_
_entity_poly.entity_id
_entity_poly.type
_entity_poly.pdbx_seq_one_letter_code
_entity_poly.pdbx_strand_id
1 'polypeptide(L)'
;MLQAEKIKSNWERYRGLVDQFFPTRKDALNRMYDAFEDRMVMMPASSVAHYHNAFAGGYVDHVLRVMDCALTLHNTWMVCGADMSGYTEEELLFAAMHHDLGKVGFPGDGNEVYQVETSDWHRKNQNKMYRHNENIPFTMVPDLSIWLLQEYNVKMSWTEYQAIKIHDGMYDDANKPYFVARSAQAKLKTNLPIILHHADHMAAQIEYERWRNRNNESPKPVSEKNKIQKSAVLKNLAENNPDVEQAITDIFKAFNGE
;
A
#
# COMPACT_ATOMS: atom_id res chain seq x y z
N MET A 1 5.07 -16.05 5.13
CA MET A 1 4.31 -16.02 6.40
C MET A 1 5.28 -15.68 7.52
N LEU A 2 4.86 -14.90 8.50
CA LEU A 2 5.64 -14.68 9.71
C LEU A 2 5.65 -15.94 10.59
N GLN A 3 6.66 -16.12 11.44
CA GLN A 3 6.61 -17.17 12.45
C GLN A 3 5.50 -16.87 13.47
N ALA A 4 4.92 -17.92 14.06
CA ALA A 4 3.77 -17.80 14.97
C ALA A 4 4.08 -16.87 16.17
N GLU A 5 5.29 -16.97 16.72
CA GLU A 5 5.78 -16.12 17.81
C GLU A 5 5.81 -14.64 17.39
N LYS A 6 6.21 -14.37 16.14
CA LYS A 6 6.24 -13.00 15.61
C LYS A 6 4.82 -12.47 15.41
N ILE A 7 3.90 -13.28 14.89
CA ILE A 7 2.48 -12.90 14.75
C ILE A 7 1.88 -12.55 16.12
N LYS A 8 2.08 -13.41 17.12
CA LYS A 8 1.62 -13.17 18.50
C LYS A 8 2.21 -11.88 19.07
N SER A 9 3.52 -11.70 18.99
CA SER A 9 4.18 -10.48 19.51
C SER A 9 3.74 -9.21 18.79
N ASN A 10 3.46 -9.29 17.48
CA ASN A 10 2.95 -8.16 16.71
C ASN A 10 1.52 -7.82 17.16
N TRP A 11 0.66 -8.81 17.38
CA TRP A 11 -0.69 -8.57 17.88
C TRP A 11 -0.71 -7.99 19.29
N GLU A 12 0.11 -8.53 20.20
CA GLU A 12 0.28 -7.99 21.56
C GLU A 12 0.76 -6.54 21.53
N ARG A 13 1.74 -6.22 20.66
CA ARG A 13 2.19 -4.84 20.44
C ARG A 13 1.05 -3.97 19.90
N TYR A 14 0.31 -4.44 18.89
CA TYR A 14 -0.80 -3.71 18.29
C TYR A 14 -1.86 -3.33 19.34
N ARG A 15 -2.30 -4.30 20.16
CA ARG A 15 -3.26 -4.05 21.25
C ARG A 15 -2.67 -3.14 22.34
N GLY A 16 -1.40 -3.33 22.71
CA GLY A 16 -0.73 -2.44 23.66
C GLY A 16 -0.67 -0.98 23.20
N LEU A 17 -0.46 -0.75 21.89
CA LEU A 17 -0.48 0.60 21.32
C LEU A 17 -1.88 1.24 21.39
N VAL A 18 -2.94 0.45 21.25
CA VAL A 18 -4.32 0.96 21.41
C VAL A 18 -4.53 1.51 22.81
N ASP A 19 -4.13 0.75 23.84
CA ASP A 19 -4.27 1.15 25.24
C ASP A 19 -3.38 2.34 25.60
N GLN A 20 -2.19 2.41 25.01
CA GLN A 20 -1.22 3.47 25.25
C GLN A 20 -1.63 4.79 24.59
N PHE A 21 -1.99 4.78 23.31
CA PHE A 21 -2.13 6.01 22.52
C PHE A 21 -3.56 6.51 22.42
N PHE A 22 -4.57 5.68 22.68
CA PHE A 22 -5.98 6.07 22.53
C PHE A 22 -6.79 5.86 23.82
N PRO A 23 -6.35 6.37 24.99
CA PRO A 23 -6.97 6.03 26.28
C PRO A 23 -8.45 6.39 26.38
N THR A 24 -8.91 7.40 25.63
CA THR A 24 -10.32 7.83 25.59
C THR A 24 -11.19 7.00 24.63
N ARG A 25 -10.57 6.22 23.72
CA ARG A 25 -11.21 5.44 22.66
C ARG A 25 -10.95 3.94 22.80
N LYS A 26 -10.02 3.54 23.66
CA LYS A 26 -9.53 2.15 23.79
C LYS A 26 -10.65 1.14 24.00
N ASP A 27 -11.70 1.47 24.77
CA ASP A 27 -12.77 0.52 25.01
C ASP A 27 -13.60 0.24 23.75
N ALA A 28 -13.85 1.28 22.94
CA ALA A 28 -14.54 1.13 21.64
C ALA A 28 -13.66 0.42 20.61
N LEU A 29 -12.38 0.80 20.56
CA LEU A 29 -11.38 0.16 19.70
C LEU A 29 -11.18 -1.31 20.04
N ASN A 30 -11.00 -1.64 21.31
CA ASN A 30 -10.85 -3.01 21.77
C ASN A 30 -12.10 -3.84 21.46
N ARG A 31 -13.32 -3.32 21.67
CA ARG A 31 -14.55 -4.01 21.22
C ARG A 31 -14.57 -4.29 19.72
N MET A 32 -14.14 -3.33 18.89
CA MET A 32 -14.04 -3.52 17.45
C MET A 32 -13.02 -4.61 17.11
N TYR A 33 -11.82 -4.51 17.67
CA TYR A 33 -10.75 -5.46 17.40
C TYR A 33 -11.05 -6.87 17.92
N ASP A 34 -11.77 -7.01 19.04
CA ASP A 34 -12.22 -8.31 19.53
C ASP A 34 -13.19 -8.98 18.53
N ALA A 35 -14.06 -8.20 17.87
CA ALA A 35 -14.96 -8.71 16.83
C ALA A 35 -14.25 -9.15 15.54
N PHE A 36 -13.00 -8.73 15.34
CA PHE A 36 -12.20 -9.05 14.16
C PHE A 36 -10.96 -9.90 14.45
N GLU A 37 -10.66 -10.18 15.72
CA GLU A 37 -9.38 -10.76 16.17
C GLU A 37 -9.03 -12.04 15.42
N ASP A 38 -9.98 -12.98 15.35
CA ASP A 38 -9.81 -14.30 14.73
C ASP A 38 -9.26 -14.22 13.29
N ARG A 39 -9.64 -13.20 12.53
CA ARG A 39 -9.15 -13.00 11.15
C ARG A 39 -7.99 -12.01 11.08
N MET A 40 -8.03 -10.93 11.86
CA MET A 40 -7.11 -9.79 11.73
C MET A 40 -5.67 -10.18 12.08
N VAL A 41 -5.50 -11.12 13.02
CA VAL A 41 -4.18 -11.67 13.40
C VAL A 41 -3.50 -12.39 12.24
N MET A 42 -4.27 -13.00 11.34
CA MET A 42 -3.76 -13.86 10.26
C MET A 42 -3.94 -13.29 8.86
N MET A 43 -4.70 -12.22 8.67
CA MET A 43 -4.97 -11.68 7.33
C MET A 43 -3.72 -11.03 6.68
N PRO A 44 -3.65 -11.00 5.34
CA PRO A 44 -2.57 -10.34 4.62
C PRO A 44 -2.81 -8.82 4.51
N ALA A 45 -1.74 -8.06 4.23
CA ALA A 45 -1.87 -6.63 3.93
C ALA A 45 -2.26 -6.35 2.47
N SER A 46 -2.04 -7.31 1.56
CA SER A 46 -2.40 -7.21 0.14
C SER A 46 -2.57 -8.60 -0.50
N SER A 47 -2.98 -8.63 -1.77
CA SER A 47 -3.33 -9.87 -2.47
C SER A 47 -2.19 -10.51 -3.28
N VAL A 48 -1.16 -9.75 -3.64
CA VAL A 48 -0.10 -10.17 -4.56
C VAL A 48 1.26 -10.14 -3.87
N ALA A 49 2.06 -11.19 -4.02
CA ALA A 49 3.28 -11.40 -3.23
C ALA A 49 4.28 -10.24 -3.28
N HIS A 50 4.39 -9.57 -4.43
CA HIS A 50 5.29 -8.43 -4.66
C HIS A 50 4.68 -7.06 -4.34
N TYR A 51 3.47 -7.01 -3.80
CA TYR A 51 2.96 -5.83 -3.10
C TYR A 51 3.43 -5.87 -1.64
N HIS A 52 2.77 -5.14 -0.74
CA HIS A 52 3.12 -5.15 0.68
C HIS A 52 2.52 -6.33 1.42
N ASN A 53 3.37 -7.10 2.10
CA ASN A 53 3.00 -8.14 3.07
C ASN A 53 1.79 -9.03 2.71
N ALA A 54 1.76 -9.55 1.47
CA ALA A 54 0.76 -10.53 1.02
C ALA A 54 1.03 -11.94 1.57
N PHE A 55 0.99 -12.09 2.90
CA PHE A 55 1.15 -13.34 3.62
C PHE A 55 0.40 -13.29 4.95
N ALA A 56 0.17 -14.46 5.58
CA ALA A 56 -0.56 -14.48 6.84
C ALA A 56 0.19 -13.77 7.99
N GLY A 57 -0.54 -12.94 8.73
CA GLY A 57 -0.02 -11.99 9.72
C GLY A 57 0.58 -10.72 9.11
N GLY A 58 0.44 -10.53 7.80
CA GLY A 58 1.03 -9.42 7.06
C GLY A 58 0.37 -8.08 7.33
N TYR A 59 -0.95 -8.06 7.59
CA TYR A 59 -1.69 -6.83 7.87
C TYR A 59 -1.19 -6.12 9.12
N VAL A 60 -1.14 -6.82 10.26
CA VAL A 60 -0.65 -6.23 11.52
C VAL A 60 0.82 -5.82 11.41
N ASP A 61 1.67 -6.61 10.76
CA ASP A 61 3.08 -6.24 10.55
C ASP A 61 3.24 -4.96 9.72
N HIS A 62 2.43 -4.83 8.67
CA HIS A 62 2.40 -3.65 7.82
C HIS A 62 1.93 -2.42 8.60
N VAL A 63 0.78 -2.48 9.28
CA VAL A 63 0.25 -1.33 10.04
C VAL A 63 1.23 -0.86 11.11
N LEU A 64 1.84 -1.79 11.87
CA LEU A 64 2.87 -1.45 12.85
C LEU A 64 4.07 -0.73 12.20
N ARG A 65 4.46 -1.13 10.98
CA ARG A 65 5.51 -0.46 10.22
C ARG A 65 5.12 0.94 9.80
N VAL A 66 3.89 1.12 9.32
CA VAL A 66 3.37 2.44 8.95
C VAL A 66 3.38 3.37 10.17
N MET A 67 3.00 2.89 11.35
CA MET A 67 3.11 3.67 12.59
C MET A 67 4.55 4.08 12.92
N ASP A 68 5.50 3.14 12.81
CA ASP A 68 6.93 3.41 13.04
C ASP A 68 7.51 4.42 12.02
N CYS A 69 7.16 4.26 10.75
CA CYS A 69 7.53 5.18 9.67
C CYS A 69 6.89 6.57 9.87
N ALA A 70 5.64 6.64 10.30
CA ALA A 70 4.92 7.89 10.54
C ALA A 70 5.60 8.73 11.62
N LEU A 71 5.98 8.12 12.75
CA LEU A 71 6.74 8.80 13.80
C LEU A 71 8.12 9.27 13.31
N THR A 72 8.81 8.41 12.56
CA THR A 72 10.13 8.76 12.00
C THR A 72 10.04 9.96 11.04
N LEU A 73 9.03 9.97 10.17
CA LEU A 73 8.80 11.06 9.22
C LEU A 73 8.30 12.33 9.90
N HIS A 74 7.44 12.22 10.92
CA HIS A 74 7.02 13.34 11.74
C HIS A 74 8.23 14.08 12.33
N ASN A 75 9.15 13.32 12.97
CA ASN A 75 10.38 13.88 13.53
C ASN A 75 11.29 14.48 12.44
N THR A 76 11.39 13.83 11.28
CA THR A 76 12.17 14.33 10.15
C THR A 76 11.64 15.67 9.66
N TRP A 77 10.33 15.80 9.46
CA TRP A 77 9.70 17.05 9.03
C TRP A 77 9.90 18.16 10.05
N MET A 78 9.75 17.85 11.34
CA MET A 78 10.00 18.77 12.44
C MET A 78 11.44 19.31 12.42
N VAL A 79 12.44 18.44 12.28
CA VAL A 79 13.87 18.83 12.20
C VAL A 79 14.16 19.65 10.93
N CYS A 80 13.45 19.40 9.84
CA CYS A 80 13.52 20.21 8.61
C CYS A 80 12.79 21.56 8.71
N GLY A 81 12.17 21.89 9.85
CA GLY A 81 11.52 23.18 10.11
C GLY A 81 10.04 23.25 9.70
N ALA A 82 9.38 22.12 9.49
CA ALA A 82 7.93 22.11 9.25
C ALA A 82 7.16 22.47 10.53
N ASP A 83 6.06 23.22 10.37
CA ASP A 83 5.11 23.45 11.45
C ASP A 83 4.26 22.18 11.68
N MET A 84 4.42 21.60 12.86
CA MET A 84 3.75 20.36 13.27
C MET A 84 2.59 20.61 14.24
N SER A 85 2.29 21.88 14.57
CA SER A 85 1.26 22.24 15.56
C SER A 85 -0.18 22.01 15.09
N GLY A 86 -0.39 21.76 13.79
CA GLY A 86 -1.71 21.56 13.20
C GLY A 86 -2.37 20.22 13.54
N TYR A 87 -1.66 19.29 14.19
CA TYR A 87 -2.21 17.99 14.62
C TYR A 87 -1.38 17.42 15.78
N THR A 88 -1.93 16.42 16.47
CA THR A 88 -1.24 15.73 17.58
C THR A 88 -0.61 14.41 17.16
N GLU A 89 0.39 13.93 17.91
CA GLU A 89 0.94 12.59 17.70
C GLU A 89 -0.14 11.49 17.81
N GLU A 90 -1.09 11.66 18.74
CA GLU A 90 -2.26 10.78 18.88
C GLU A 90 -3.08 10.72 17.58
N GLU A 91 -3.39 11.86 16.94
CA GLU A 91 -4.12 11.87 15.67
C GLU A 91 -3.33 11.20 14.52
N LEU A 92 -2.01 11.40 14.47
CA LEU A 92 -1.16 10.78 13.46
C LEU A 92 -1.15 9.25 13.61
N LEU A 93 -0.92 8.78 14.84
CA LEU A 93 -0.88 7.35 15.14
C LEU A 93 -2.26 6.72 15.01
N PHE A 94 -3.33 7.44 15.33
CA PHE A 94 -4.69 6.99 15.08
C PHE A 94 -4.93 6.80 13.59
N ALA A 95 -4.62 7.79 12.75
CA ALA A 95 -4.79 7.65 11.31
C ALA A 95 -3.90 6.53 10.73
N ALA A 96 -2.64 6.43 11.18
CA ALA A 96 -1.71 5.39 10.75
C ALA A 96 -2.18 3.97 11.15
N MET A 97 -2.72 3.78 12.34
CA MET A 97 -3.20 2.46 12.78
C MET A 97 -4.44 1.99 12.02
N HIS A 98 -5.25 2.92 11.48
CA HIS A 98 -6.56 2.61 10.90
C HIS A 98 -6.68 2.91 9.39
N HIS A 99 -5.64 3.45 8.74
CA HIS A 99 -5.69 3.81 7.32
C HIS A 99 -6.23 2.67 6.44
N ASP A 100 -5.74 1.46 6.71
CA ASP A 100 -6.02 0.22 5.97
C ASP A 100 -7.04 -0.70 6.65
N LEU A 101 -7.73 -0.25 7.72
CA LEU A 101 -8.67 -1.06 8.50
C LEU A 101 -9.72 -1.76 7.63
N GLY A 102 -10.20 -1.11 6.57
CA GLY A 102 -11.19 -1.65 5.65
C GLY A 102 -10.79 -2.98 5.01
N LYS A 103 -9.50 -3.33 4.97
CA LYS A 103 -9.05 -4.65 4.49
C LYS A 103 -9.58 -5.81 5.33
N VAL A 104 -9.98 -5.57 6.59
CA VAL A 104 -10.55 -6.61 7.47
C VAL A 104 -11.92 -7.10 6.99
N GLY A 105 -12.62 -6.30 6.20
CA GLY A 105 -13.95 -6.59 5.68
C GLY A 105 -15.07 -6.20 6.63
N PHE A 106 -16.27 -6.71 6.36
CA PHE A 106 -17.45 -6.40 7.17
C PHE A 106 -17.53 -7.26 8.44
N PRO A 107 -18.28 -6.84 9.48
CA PRO A 107 -18.60 -7.68 10.62
C PRO A 107 -19.24 -9.01 10.21
N GLY A 108 -19.05 -10.05 11.03
CA GLY A 108 -19.58 -11.39 10.79
C GLY A 108 -18.66 -12.28 9.95
N ASP A 109 -18.82 -13.60 10.10
CA ASP A 109 -17.92 -14.60 9.52
C ASP A 109 -18.03 -14.69 8.00
N GLY A 110 -16.89 -14.86 7.32
CA GLY A 110 -16.81 -14.99 5.87
C GLY A 110 -16.92 -13.66 5.09
N ASN A 111 -16.90 -12.54 5.81
CA ASN A 111 -17.01 -11.19 5.23
C ASN A 111 -15.65 -10.47 5.08
N GLU A 112 -14.54 -11.19 5.20
CA GLU A 112 -13.19 -10.65 4.96
C GLU A 112 -13.00 -10.21 3.50
N VAL A 113 -12.19 -9.16 3.28
CA VAL A 113 -11.90 -8.69 1.91
C VAL A 113 -11.04 -9.70 1.13
N TYR A 114 -10.07 -10.34 1.79
CA TYR A 114 -9.11 -11.23 1.15
C TYR A 114 -9.34 -12.69 1.52
N GLN A 115 -9.56 -13.52 0.51
CA GLN A 115 -9.62 -14.98 0.62
C GLN A 115 -8.38 -15.61 -0.01
N VAL A 116 -7.95 -16.75 0.51
CA VAL A 116 -6.81 -17.48 -0.08
C VAL A 116 -7.13 -17.83 -1.53
N GLU A 117 -6.22 -17.50 -2.44
CA GLU A 117 -6.37 -17.88 -3.85
C GLU A 117 -6.21 -19.39 -3.95
N THR A 118 -7.23 -20.09 -4.42
CA THR A 118 -7.26 -21.57 -4.50
C THR A 118 -6.61 -22.09 -5.78
N SER A 119 -6.52 -21.27 -6.83
CA SER A 119 -5.90 -21.66 -8.09
C SER A 119 -4.37 -21.71 -8.02
N ASP A 120 -3.78 -22.89 -8.22
CA ASP A 120 -2.32 -23.06 -8.37
C ASP A 120 -1.71 -22.19 -9.48
N TRP A 121 -2.42 -22.06 -10.60
CA TRP A 121 -1.91 -21.30 -11.75
C TRP A 121 -1.73 -19.82 -11.39
N HIS A 122 -2.75 -19.17 -10.82
CA HIS A 122 -2.69 -17.80 -10.33
C HIS A 122 -1.59 -17.59 -9.29
N ARG A 123 -1.45 -18.50 -8.31
CA ARG A 123 -0.37 -18.41 -7.31
C ARG A 123 1.02 -18.46 -7.95
N LYS A 124 1.27 -19.42 -8.85
CA LYS A 124 2.61 -19.67 -9.43
C LYS A 124 2.99 -18.69 -10.53
N ASN A 125 2.03 -18.23 -11.34
CA ASN A 125 2.31 -17.41 -12.54
C ASN A 125 2.06 -15.92 -12.30
N GLN A 126 1.17 -15.55 -11.37
CA GLN A 126 0.85 -14.14 -11.09
C GLN A 126 1.29 -13.70 -9.70
N ASN A 127 1.85 -14.60 -8.88
CA ASN A 127 2.12 -14.33 -7.46
C ASN A 127 0.87 -13.89 -6.69
N LYS A 128 -0.33 -14.24 -7.18
CA LYS A 128 -1.62 -13.88 -6.57
C LYS A 128 -1.91 -14.86 -5.45
N MET A 129 -1.58 -14.47 -4.22
CA MET A 129 -1.70 -15.32 -3.04
C MET A 129 -3.10 -15.28 -2.43
N TYR A 130 -3.79 -14.15 -2.61
CA TYR A 130 -5.15 -13.94 -2.16
C TYR A 130 -5.99 -13.34 -3.30
N ARG A 131 -7.30 -13.51 -3.21
CA ARG A 131 -8.29 -12.88 -4.08
C ARG A 131 -9.27 -12.07 -3.26
N HIS A 132 -9.93 -11.11 -3.90
CA HIS A 132 -11.03 -10.40 -3.27
C HIS A 132 -12.22 -11.34 -3.07
N ASN A 133 -12.91 -11.18 -1.94
CA ASN A 133 -14.14 -11.88 -1.66
C ASN A 133 -15.28 -11.29 -2.50
N GLU A 134 -15.86 -12.11 -3.37
CA GLU A 134 -16.91 -11.70 -4.30
C GLU A 134 -18.31 -11.67 -3.63
N ASN A 135 -18.41 -12.13 -2.37
CA ASN A 135 -19.68 -12.21 -1.64
C ASN A 135 -20.00 -10.97 -0.79
N ILE A 136 -19.10 -9.98 -0.77
CA ILE A 136 -19.30 -8.73 -0.04
C ILE A 136 -19.51 -7.55 -1.01
N PRO A 137 -20.22 -6.49 -0.59
CA PRO A 137 -20.33 -5.27 -1.38
C PRO A 137 -18.95 -4.69 -1.73
N PHE A 138 -18.85 -4.06 -2.90
CA PHE A 138 -17.66 -3.32 -3.27
C PHE A 138 -17.46 -2.13 -2.31
N THR A 139 -16.23 -1.98 -1.82
CA THR A 139 -15.81 -0.83 -1.00
C THR A 139 -14.39 -0.44 -1.33
N MET A 140 -14.11 0.86 -1.32
CA MET A 140 -12.72 1.33 -1.21
C MET A 140 -12.24 1.11 0.23
N VAL A 141 -10.97 0.77 0.42
CA VAL A 141 -10.40 0.50 1.75
C VAL A 141 -10.60 1.68 2.70
N PRO A 142 -10.27 2.94 2.35
CA PRO A 142 -10.52 4.08 3.24
C PRO A 142 -11.98 4.25 3.66
N ASP A 143 -12.93 3.99 2.76
CA ASP A 143 -14.37 4.14 3.05
C ASP A 143 -14.82 3.10 4.07
N LEU A 144 -14.40 1.85 3.91
CA LEU A 144 -14.73 0.80 4.86
C LEU A 144 -13.99 0.99 6.19
N SER A 145 -12.75 1.48 6.19
CA SER A 145 -12.02 1.87 7.41
C SER A 145 -12.83 2.88 8.24
N ILE A 146 -13.31 3.94 7.60
CA ILE A 146 -14.08 5.01 8.24
C ILE A 146 -15.43 4.50 8.72
N TRP A 147 -16.13 3.72 7.90
CA TRP A 147 -17.43 3.16 8.26
C TRP A 147 -17.33 2.24 9.47
N LEU A 148 -16.31 1.37 9.54
CA LEU A 148 -16.06 0.49 10.67
C LEU A 148 -15.80 1.29 11.96
N LEU A 149 -14.97 2.33 11.90
CA LEU A 149 -14.74 3.20 13.06
C LEU A 149 -16.05 3.82 13.56
N GLN A 150 -16.92 4.26 12.65
CA GLN A 150 -18.23 4.81 13.01
C GLN A 150 -19.17 3.75 13.60
N GLU A 151 -19.26 2.57 12.99
CA GLU A 151 -20.13 1.46 13.43
C GLU A 151 -19.82 1.05 14.88
N TYR A 152 -18.53 1.05 15.25
CA TYR A 152 -18.10 0.72 16.61
C TYR A 152 -18.04 1.93 17.56
N ASN A 153 -18.62 3.07 17.17
CA ASN A 153 -18.66 4.32 17.94
C ASN A 153 -17.27 4.88 18.30
N VAL A 154 -16.28 4.68 17.44
CA VAL A 154 -14.96 5.29 17.56
C VAL A 154 -15.00 6.69 16.96
N LYS A 155 -14.93 7.71 17.83
CA LYS A 155 -14.91 9.10 17.38
C LYS A 155 -13.59 9.44 16.70
N MET A 156 -13.70 10.20 15.62
CA MET A 156 -12.59 10.74 14.85
C MET A 156 -12.64 12.26 14.82
N SER A 157 -11.48 12.91 14.82
CA SER A 157 -11.36 14.30 14.41
C SER A 157 -11.51 14.42 12.89
N TRP A 158 -11.76 15.64 12.40
CA TRP A 158 -11.74 15.90 10.95
C TRP A 158 -10.36 15.59 10.34
N THR A 159 -9.29 15.87 11.08
CA THR A 159 -7.91 15.64 10.66
C THR A 159 -7.63 14.15 10.49
N GLU A 160 -8.06 13.32 11.44
CA GLU A 160 -7.97 11.85 11.37
C GLU A 160 -8.80 11.29 10.21
N TYR A 161 -10.06 11.73 10.08
CA TYR A 161 -10.93 11.33 8.98
C TYR A 161 -10.30 11.65 7.62
N GLN A 162 -9.85 12.88 7.43
CA GLN A 162 -9.27 13.32 6.17
C GLN A 162 -8.01 12.52 5.85
N ALA A 163 -7.14 12.31 6.83
CA ALA A 163 -5.91 11.54 6.67
C ALA A 163 -6.19 10.10 6.22
N ILE A 164 -7.10 9.39 6.89
CA ILE A 164 -7.48 8.03 6.51
C ILE A 164 -8.09 8.02 5.10
N LYS A 165 -9.00 8.96 4.82
CA LYS A 165 -9.72 9.02 3.54
C LYS A 165 -8.77 9.17 2.34
N ILE A 166 -7.67 9.91 2.50
CA ILE A 166 -6.77 10.28 1.39
C ILE A 166 -5.35 9.70 1.51
N HIS A 167 -5.14 8.70 2.37
CA HIS A 167 -3.80 8.18 2.67
C HIS A 167 -3.06 7.59 1.45
N ASP A 168 -3.79 7.05 0.47
CA ASP A 168 -3.24 6.59 -0.81
C ASP A 168 -2.64 7.72 -1.66
N GLY A 169 -2.72 8.98 -1.21
CA GLY A 169 -2.16 10.11 -1.92
C GLY A 169 -2.76 10.26 -3.31
N MET A 170 -1.95 10.62 -4.29
CA MET A 170 -2.40 10.79 -5.68
C MET A 170 -2.54 9.48 -6.47
N TYR A 171 -2.32 8.31 -5.85
CA TYR A 171 -2.61 7.02 -6.50
C TYR A 171 -4.12 6.80 -6.64
N ASP A 172 -4.93 7.38 -5.76
CA ASP A 172 -6.38 7.48 -5.94
C ASP A 172 -6.73 8.81 -6.64
N ASP A 173 -7.40 8.70 -7.79
CA ASP A 173 -7.86 9.84 -8.57
C ASP A 173 -8.81 10.74 -7.78
N ALA A 174 -9.60 10.18 -6.85
CA ALA A 174 -10.51 10.93 -5.98
C ALA A 174 -9.77 11.86 -5.00
N ASN A 175 -8.49 11.58 -4.72
CA ASN A 175 -7.68 12.38 -3.80
C ASN A 175 -7.03 13.60 -4.48
N LYS A 176 -6.95 13.64 -5.82
CA LYS A 176 -6.29 14.73 -6.57
C LYS A 176 -6.71 16.14 -6.13
N PRO A 177 -8.00 16.45 -5.86
CA PRO A 177 -8.41 17.78 -5.40
C PRO A 177 -7.74 18.23 -4.10
N TYR A 178 -7.34 17.30 -3.22
CA TYR A 178 -6.66 17.62 -1.95
C TYR A 178 -5.17 17.94 -2.14
N PHE A 179 -4.51 17.28 -3.09
CA PHE A 179 -3.07 17.42 -3.33
C PHE A 179 -2.72 18.45 -4.41
N VAL A 180 -3.62 18.70 -5.37
CA VAL A 180 -3.44 19.67 -6.46
C VAL A 180 -4.23 20.95 -6.16
N ALA A 181 -3.91 21.56 -5.02
CA ALA A 181 -4.56 22.80 -4.60
C ALA A 181 -4.19 23.99 -5.51
N ARG A 182 -5.21 24.64 -6.09
CA ARG A 182 -5.04 25.80 -6.99
C ARG A 182 -5.17 27.16 -6.28
N SER A 183 -5.36 27.15 -4.96
CA SER A 183 -5.42 28.35 -4.12
C SER A 183 -4.83 28.05 -2.74
N ALA A 184 -4.40 29.09 -2.01
CA ALA A 184 -3.91 28.95 -0.65
C ALA A 184 -4.98 28.37 0.30
N GLN A 185 -6.24 28.72 0.07
CA GLN A 185 -7.37 28.26 0.88
C GLN A 185 -7.63 26.77 0.72
N ALA A 186 -7.43 26.22 -0.48
CA ALA A 186 -7.63 24.82 -0.81
C ALA A 186 -6.47 23.90 -0.38
N LYS A 187 -5.33 24.46 0.07
CA LYS A 187 -4.23 23.63 0.59
C LYS A 187 -4.63 22.90 1.87
N LEU A 188 -4.12 21.68 2.01
CA LEU A 188 -4.18 20.93 3.27
C LEU A 188 -3.71 21.83 4.43
N LYS A 189 -4.47 21.83 5.51
CA LYS A 189 -4.20 22.68 6.69
C LYS A 189 -3.14 22.09 7.61
N THR A 190 -2.89 20.80 7.49
CA THR A 190 -1.95 20.06 8.32
C THR A 190 -1.08 19.16 7.43
N ASN A 191 0.09 18.81 7.93
CA ASN A 191 1.01 17.92 7.22
C ASN A 191 0.65 16.43 7.39
N LEU A 192 -0.31 16.11 8.28
CA LEU A 192 -0.66 14.75 8.65
C LEU A 192 -0.97 13.86 7.42
N PRO A 193 -1.86 14.25 6.48
CA PRO A 193 -2.19 13.37 5.36
C PRO A 193 -0.98 13.06 4.46
N ILE A 194 -0.08 14.03 4.29
CA ILE A 194 1.14 13.85 3.48
C ILE A 194 2.12 12.91 4.20
N ILE A 195 2.31 13.11 5.51
CA ILE A 195 3.20 12.26 6.31
C ILE A 195 2.68 10.82 6.36
N LEU A 196 1.37 10.63 6.53
CA LEU A 196 0.75 9.30 6.51
C LEU A 196 0.95 8.63 5.14
N HIS A 197 0.67 9.34 4.05
CA HIS A 197 0.91 8.82 2.70
C HIS A 197 2.36 8.38 2.49
N HIS A 198 3.32 9.21 2.90
CA HIS A 198 4.73 8.87 2.80
C HIS A 198 5.13 7.71 3.71
N ALA A 199 4.54 7.60 4.91
CA ALA A 199 4.81 6.52 5.84
C ALA A 199 4.34 5.17 5.30
N ASP A 200 3.13 5.12 4.75
CA ASP A 200 2.59 3.94 4.08
C ASP A 200 3.42 3.56 2.85
N HIS A 201 3.71 4.54 1.98
CA HIS A 201 4.54 4.28 0.81
C HIS A 201 5.94 3.79 1.18
N MET A 202 6.58 4.38 2.19
CA MET A 202 7.88 3.95 2.70
C MET A 202 7.82 2.52 3.24
N ALA A 203 6.79 2.18 4.01
CA ALA A 203 6.58 0.83 4.54
C ALA A 203 6.44 -0.19 3.41
N ALA A 204 5.57 0.09 2.44
CA ALA A 204 5.33 -0.78 1.28
C ALA A 204 6.59 -0.98 0.43
N GLN A 205 7.41 0.06 0.22
CA GLN A 205 8.69 -0.06 -0.49
C GLN A 205 9.68 -0.96 0.25
N ILE A 206 9.85 -0.75 1.57
CA ILE A 206 10.74 -1.60 2.39
C ILE A 206 10.27 -3.06 2.36
N GLU A 207 8.96 -3.30 2.37
CA GLU A 207 8.36 -4.64 2.35
C GLU A 207 8.57 -5.32 0.99
N TYR A 208 8.36 -4.59 -0.09
CA TYR A 208 8.72 -5.05 -1.44
C TYR A 208 10.20 -5.39 -1.55
N GLU A 209 11.10 -4.53 -1.06
CA GLU A 209 12.54 -4.79 -1.07
C GLU A 209 12.89 -6.07 -0.30
N ARG A 210 12.29 -6.28 0.88
CA ARG A 210 12.48 -7.50 1.67
C ARG A 210 12.00 -8.74 0.92
N TRP A 211 10.86 -8.67 0.25
CA TRP A 211 10.35 -9.75 -0.59
C TRP A 211 11.30 -10.04 -1.77
N ARG A 212 11.68 -9.01 -2.53
CA ARG A 212 12.58 -9.09 -3.68
C ARG A 212 13.93 -9.70 -3.30
N ASN A 213 14.51 -9.25 -2.19
CA ASN A 213 15.81 -9.72 -1.71
C ASN A 213 15.75 -11.18 -1.23
N ARG A 214 14.63 -11.62 -0.64
CA ARG A 214 14.43 -13.03 -0.24
C ARG A 214 14.29 -13.96 -1.44
N ASN A 215 13.67 -13.49 -2.52
CA ASN A 215 13.44 -14.32 -3.72
C ASN A 215 14.55 -14.20 -4.77
N ASN A 216 15.63 -13.47 -4.48
CA ASN A 216 16.69 -13.14 -5.45
C ASN A 216 16.15 -12.51 -6.75
N GLU A 217 15.06 -11.75 -6.67
CA GLU A 217 14.41 -11.09 -7.81
C GLU A 217 14.99 -9.68 -8.08
N SER A 218 16.24 -9.45 -7.70
CA SER A 218 16.91 -8.19 -8.03
C SER A 218 16.94 -8.02 -9.56
N PRO A 219 16.67 -6.81 -10.09
CA PRO A 219 16.85 -6.54 -11.50
C PRO A 219 18.26 -6.95 -11.88
N LYS A 220 18.37 -7.97 -12.73
CA LYS A 220 19.68 -8.33 -13.27
C LYS A 220 20.17 -7.11 -14.03
N PRO A 221 21.40 -6.61 -13.77
CA PRO A 221 21.96 -5.56 -14.61
C PRO A 221 21.79 -6.04 -16.05
N VAL A 222 21.23 -5.17 -16.91
CA VAL A 222 21.11 -5.47 -18.32
C VAL A 222 22.52 -5.81 -18.77
N SER A 223 22.78 -7.09 -19.03
CA SER A 223 24.04 -7.48 -19.64
C SER A 223 24.13 -6.63 -20.89
N GLU A 224 25.16 -5.80 -21.03
CA GLU A 224 25.45 -5.15 -22.30
C GLU A 224 25.35 -6.25 -23.35
N LYS A 225 24.29 -6.21 -24.16
CA LYS A 225 24.13 -7.20 -25.21
C LYS A 225 25.32 -6.95 -26.12
N ASN A 226 26.33 -7.82 -26.02
CA ASN A 226 27.32 -7.96 -27.08
C ASN A 226 26.57 -7.89 -28.38
N LYS A 227 26.98 -6.99 -29.29
CA LYS A 227 26.41 -6.72 -30.61
C LYS A 227 26.04 -8.03 -31.34
N ILE A 228 24.88 -8.60 -31.05
CA ILE A 228 24.34 -9.83 -31.63
C ILE A 228 22.83 -9.59 -31.62
N GLN A 229 22.11 -9.45 -32.73
CA GLN A 229 22.44 -9.40 -34.15
C GLN A 229 21.38 -8.42 -34.70
N LYS A 230 21.76 -7.17 -35.01
CA LYS A 230 20.85 -6.27 -35.77
C LYS A 230 20.34 -6.97 -37.04
N SER A 231 21.16 -7.86 -37.64
CA SER A 231 20.83 -8.62 -38.84
C SER A 231 19.71 -9.65 -38.67
N ALA A 232 19.55 -10.29 -37.51
CA ALA A 232 18.54 -11.35 -37.33
C ALA A 232 17.13 -10.77 -37.09
N VAL A 233 17.06 -9.62 -36.41
CA VAL A 233 15.81 -8.87 -36.22
C VAL A 233 15.37 -8.24 -37.55
N LEU A 234 16.30 -7.63 -38.29
CA LEU A 234 16.03 -7.07 -39.62
C LEU A 234 15.58 -8.14 -40.62
N LYS A 235 16.20 -9.33 -40.62
CA LYS A 235 15.78 -10.45 -41.48
C LYS A 235 14.36 -10.92 -41.18
N ASN A 236 14.00 -11.14 -39.91
CA ASN A 236 12.64 -11.57 -39.54
C ASN A 236 11.57 -10.53 -39.88
N LEU A 237 11.91 -9.24 -39.80
CA LEU A 237 11.02 -8.14 -40.16
C LEU A 237 10.83 -8.02 -41.68
N ALA A 238 11.90 -8.22 -42.46
CA ALA A 238 11.87 -8.23 -43.92
C ALA A 238 11.15 -9.45 -44.50
N GLU A 239 11.29 -10.64 -43.88
CA GLU A 239 10.58 -11.86 -44.29
C GLU A 239 9.06 -11.75 -44.15
N ASN A 240 8.57 -10.96 -43.18
CA ASN A 240 7.14 -10.77 -42.94
C ASN A 240 6.57 -9.49 -43.58
N ASN A 241 7.43 -8.59 -44.09
CA ASN A 241 7.03 -7.35 -44.75
C ASN A 241 8.08 -7.00 -45.83
N PRO A 242 7.83 -7.35 -47.10
CA PRO A 242 8.83 -7.23 -48.18
C PRO A 242 9.38 -5.80 -48.37
N ASP A 243 8.59 -4.78 -48.03
CA ASP A 243 8.94 -3.37 -48.21
C ASP A 243 9.67 -2.75 -47.01
N VAL A 244 9.84 -3.50 -45.91
CA VAL A 244 10.47 -2.98 -44.68
C VAL A 244 11.94 -2.66 -44.88
N GLU A 245 12.64 -3.39 -45.74
CA GLU A 245 14.07 -3.15 -45.99
C GLU A 245 14.30 -1.79 -46.67
N GLN A 246 13.42 -1.42 -47.62
CA GLN A 246 13.44 -0.11 -48.26
C GLN A 246 13.05 1.00 -47.28
N ALA A 247 11.97 0.81 -46.51
CA ALA A 247 11.52 1.79 -45.51
C ALA A 247 12.59 2.07 -44.44
N ILE A 248 13.28 1.03 -43.97
CA ILE A 248 14.39 1.18 -43.01
C ILE A 248 15.57 1.93 -43.64
N THR A 249 15.88 1.63 -44.91
CA THR A 249 16.95 2.32 -45.65
C THR A 249 16.64 3.81 -45.83
N ASP A 250 15.41 4.15 -46.19
CA ASP A 250 14.97 5.54 -46.39
C ASP A 250 14.98 6.32 -45.07
N ILE A 251 14.58 5.68 -43.96
CA ILE A 251 14.66 6.25 -42.62
C ILE A 251 16.13 6.55 -42.25
N PHE A 252 17.05 5.61 -42.47
CA PHE A 252 18.46 5.82 -42.14
C PHE A 252 19.12 6.90 -43.01
N LYS A 253 18.76 7.02 -44.29
CA LYS A 253 19.20 8.14 -45.14
C LYS A 253 18.69 9.48 -44.61
N ALA A 254 17.42 9.55 -44.22
CA ALA A 254 16.83 10.77 -43.64
C ALA A 254 17.52 11.20 -42.33
N PHE A 255 18.03 10.25 -41.53
CA PHE A 255 18.77 10.55 -40.30
C PHE A 255 20.25 10.91 -40.52
N ASN A 256 20.87 10.38 -41.58
CA ASN A 256 22.31 10.55 -41.82
C ASN A 256 22.66 11.66 -42.81
N GLY A 257 21.67 12.28 -43.47
CA GLY A 257 21.86 13.50 -44.25
C GLY A 257 22.73 13.33 -45.50
N GLU A 258 22.52 12.26 -46.26
CA GLU A 258 22.90 12.15 -47.68
C GLU A 258 21.67 11.96 -48.56
#